data_AF-A0A645IFQ8-F1
#
_entry.id   AF-A0A645IFQ8-F1
#
_cell.length_a   1.000
_cell.length_b   1.000
_cell.length_c   1.000
_cell.angle_alpha   90.00
_cell.angle_beta   90.00
_cell.angle_gamma   90.00
#
_symmetry.space_group_name_H-M   'P 1'
#
loop_
_entity.id
_entity.type
_entity.pdbx_description
1 polymer ?
#
loop_
_entity_poly.entity_id
_entity_poly.type
_entity_poly.pdbx_seq_one_letter_code
_entity_poly.pdbx_strand_id
1 'polypeptide(L)'
;MKSAFKQCIGLNLPTVAKTVFQNVDSDITLGTALGLATKAVGISGDSISTYTLPNNPDPNPPFYVYPDKEKTEDMIRQIYSVQSDETTEEAVTTD
;
A
#
# COMPACT_ATOMS: atom_id res chain seq x y z
N MET A 1 3.29 8.69 7.10
CA MET A 1 2.87 8.08 5.82
C MET A 1 1.58 8.66 5.23
N LYS A 2 0.43 8.64 5.93
CA LYS A 2 -0.84 9.19 5.40
C LYS A 2 -0.74 10.62 4.86
N SER A 3 -0.07 11.52 5.58
CA SER A 3 0.15 12.91 5.13
C SER A 3 1.08 13.01 3.93
N ALA A 4 2.13 12.18 3.84
CA ALA A 4 3.02 12.14 2.69
C ALA A 4 2.27 11.67 1.44
N PHE A 5 1.43 10.64 1.55
CA PHE A 5 0.55 10.20 0.44
C PHE A 5 -0.38 11.31 -0.03
N LYS A 6 -1.04 12.02 0.90
CA LYS A 6 -1.89 13.20 0.57
C LYS A 6 -1.09 14.29 -0.15
N GLN A 7 0.18 14.52 0.23
CA GLN A 7 1.03 15.52 -0.40
C GLN A 7 1.54 15.08 -1.79
N CYS A 8 1.84 13.79 -1.99
CA CYS A 8 2.31 13.27 -3.28
C CYS A 8 1.27 13.39 -4.40
N ILE A 9 -0.02 13.27 -4.09
CA ILE A 9 -1.13 13.34 -5.05
C ILE A 9 -1.50 14.80 -5.41
N GLY A 10 -0.95 15.78 -4.70
CA GLY A 10 -1.17 17.20 -4.96
C GLY A 10 -0.39 17.74 -6.17
N LEU A 11 -0.32 19.08 -6.28
CA LEU A 11 0.25 19.82 -7.41
C LEU A 11 1.73 19.50 -7.75
N ASN A 12 2.46 18.82 -6.86
CA ASN A 12 3.87 18.46 -7.04
C ASN A 12 4.10 17.07 -7.65
N LEU A 13 3.05 16.39 -8.09
CA LEU A 13 3.10 15.01 -8.59
C LEU A 13 4.18 14.76 -9.66
N PRO A 14 4.41 15.62 -10.69
CA PRO A 14 5.45 15.37 -11.69
C PRO A 14 6.87 15.36 -11.12
N THR A 15 7.17 16.29 -10.22
CA THR A 15 8.48 16.40 -9.56
C THR A 15 8.73 15.23 -8.61
N VAL A 16 7.70 14.83 -7.86
CA VAL A 16 7.74 13.66 -6.96
C VAL A 16 7.95 12.38 -7.77
N ALA A 17 7.20 12.18 -8.85
CA ALA A 17 7.32 11.02 -9.71
C ALA A 17 8.74 10.88 -10.29
N LYS A 18 9.30 11.96 -10.84
CA LYS A 18 10.69 11.95 -11.35
C LYS A 18 11.69 11.54 -10.27
N THR A 19 11.57 12.09 -9.08
CA THR A 19 12.47 11.78 -7.96
C THR A 19 12.36 10.32 -7.54
N VAL A 20 11.14 9.78 -7.47
CA VAL A 20 10.88 8.38 -7.12
C VAL A 20 11.51 7.45 -8.17
N PHE A 21 11.27 7.68 -9.46
CA PHE A 21 11.85 6.85 -10.53
C PHE A 21 13.39 6.86 -10.56
N GLN A 22 14.03 7.93 -10.08
CA GLN A 22 15.49 8.05 -10.08
C GLN A 22 16.15 7.44 -8.83
N ASN A 23 15.42 7.31 -7.73
CA ASN A 23 16.02 7.00 -6.41
C ASN A 23 15.43 5.76 -5.75
N VAL A 24 14.35 5.18 -6.28
CA VAL A 24 13.72 3.97 -5.73
C VAL A 24 14.06 2.78 -6.63
N ASP A 25 14.71 1.80 -6.05
CA ASP A 25 14.91 0.49 -6.68
C ASP A 25 13.60 -0.31 -6.58
N SER A 26 13.09 -0.78 -7.71
CA SER A 26 11.78 -1.44 -7.78
C SER A 26 11.71 -2.40 -8.96
N ASP A 27 11.14 -3.58 -8.70
CA ASP A 27 10.78 -4.56 -9.72
C ASP A 27 9.49 -4.19 -10.48
N ILE A 28 8.87 -3.05 -10.15
CA ILE A 28 7.68 -2.55 -10.87
C ILE A 28 8.12 -1.87 -12.16
N THR A 29 7.68 -2.40 -13.29
CA THR A 29 7.94 -1.77 -14.60
C THR A 29 7.19 -0.44 -14.74
N LEU A 30 7.69 0.45 -15.60
CA LEU A 30 7.02 1.72 -15.91
C LEU A 30 5.57 1.50 -16.42
N GLY A 31 5.35 0.49 -17.25
CA GLY A 31 4.01 0.16 -17.76
C GLY A 31 3.05 -0.28 -16.64
N THR A 32 3.53 -1.13 -15.72
CA THR A 32 2.77 -1.52 -14.52
C THR A 32 2.47 -0.31 -13.63
N ALA A 33 3.46 0.54 -13.39
CA ALA A 33 3.29 1.75 -12.58
C ALA A 33 2.24 2.71 -13.19
N LEU A 34 2.27 2.92 -14.51
CA LEU A 34 1.27 3.74 -15.20
C LEU A 34 -0.13 3.12 -15.13
N GLY A 35 -0.26 1.82 -15.35
CA GLY A 35 -1.54 1.11 -15.23
C GLY A 35 -2.13 1.14 -13.81
N LEU A 36 -1.27 1.11 -12.79
CA LEU A 36 -1.69 1.30 -11.39
C LEU A 36 -2.09 2.76 -11.13
N ALA A 37 -1.34 3.72 -11.66
CA ALA A 37 -1.61 5.14 -11.48
C ALA A 37 -2.96 5.58 -12.08
N THR A 38 -3.32 5.06 -13.27
CA THR A 38 -4.62 5.35 -13.88
C THR A 38 -5.78 4.77 -13.07
N LYS A 39 -5.64 3.55 -12.53
CA LYS A 39 -6.63 2.94 -11.64
C LYS A 39 -6.73 3.63 -10.27
N ALA A 40 -5.65 4.29 -9.84
CA ALA A 40 -5.61 5.02 -8.59
C ALA A 40 -6.22 6.43 -8.66
N VAL A 41 -6.62 6.90 -9.85
CA VAL A 41 -7.32 8.18 -10.01
C VAL A 41 -8.63 8.15 -9.21
N GLY A 42 -8.81 9.12 -8.32
CA GLY A 42 -9.98 9.20 -7.44
C GLY A 42 -9.79 8.57 -6.05
N ILE A 43 -8.68 7.85 -5.81
CA ILE A 43 -8.31 7.41 -4.46
C ILE A 43 -8.01 8.64 -3.60
N SER A 44 -8.67 8.73 -2.44
CA SER A 44 -8.41 9.79 -1.46
C SER A 44 -7.54 9.26 -0.32
N GLY A 45 -7.00 10.16 0.50
CA GLY A 45 -6.23 9.72 1.67
C GLY A 45 -7.04 8.90 2.67
N ASP A 46 -8.37 8.94 2.64
CA ASP A 46 -9.24 8.15 3.52
C ASP A 46 -9.59 6.78 2.94
N SER A 47 -9.25 6.54 1.67
CA SER A 47 -9.32 5.23 1.02
C SER A 47 -8.17 4.29 1.44
N ILE A 48 -7.26 4.73 2.32
CA ILE A 48 -6.14 3.94 2.82
C ILE A 48 -6.38 3.50 4.26
N SER A 49 -6.37 2.19 4.47
CA SER A 49 -6.24 1.57 5.80
C SER A 49 -4.76 1.35 6.12
N THR A 50 -4.36 1.62 7.36
CA THR A 50 -3.00 1.38 7.85
C THR A 50 -3.08 0.51 9.09
N TYR A 51 -2.23 -0.52 9.15
CA TYR A 51 -2.18 -1.47 10.26
C TYR A 51 -0.78 -1.43 10.89
N THR A 52 -0.73 -1.57 12.21
CA THR A 52 0.53 -1.75 12.94
C THR A 52 0.71 -3.23 13.22
N LEU A 53 1.86 -3.79 12.85
CA LEU A 53 2.16 -5.20 13.08
C LEU A 53 2.03 -5.53 14.58
N PRO A 54 1.09 -6.43 14.98
CA PRO A 54 0.99 -6.89 16.35
C PRO A 54 2.30 -7.56 16.77
N ASN A 55 2.82 -7.20 17.94
CA ASN A 55 4.14 -7.64 18.36
C ASN A 55 4.29 -7.73 19.88
N ASN A 56 5.33 -8.44 20.28
CA ASN A 56 5.85 -8.56 21.64
C ASN A 56 7.32 -8.10 21.63
N PRO A 57 7.65 -6.92 22.19
CA PRO A 57 9.03 -6.48 22.29
C PRO A 57 9.81 -7.31 23.31
N ASP A 58 11.07 -7.63 22.99
CA ASP A 58 12.01 -8.21 23.94
C ASP A 58 12.27 -7.19 25.06
N PRO A 59 12.05 -7.53 26.34
CA PRO A 59 12.28 -6.60 27.43
C PRO A 59 13.77 -6.31 27.68
N ASN A 60 14.69 -7.14 27.16
CA ASN A 60 16.11 -7.02 27.45
C ASN A 60 16.94 -6.73 26.19
N PRO A 61 18.10 -6.06 26.33
CA PRO A 61 19.01 -5.86 25.20
C PRO A 61 19.69 -7.19 24.79
N PRO A 62 19.94 -7.41 23.49
CA PRO A 62 19.54 -6.55 22.38
C PRO A 62 18.03 -6.58 22.12
N PHE A 63 17.42 -5.40 21.92
CA PHE A 63 15.98 -5.27 21.74
C PHE A 63 15.53 -5.82 20.39
N TYR A 64 14.74 -6.89 20.43
CA TYR A 64 14.03 -7.43 19.28
C TYR A 64 12.54 -7.13 19.38
N VAL A 65 11.87 -7.12 18.23
CA VAL A 65 10.40 -7.01 18.17
C VAL A 65 9.89 -8.26 17.47
N TYR A 66 9.28 -9.15 18.25
CA TYR A 66 8.76 -10.41 17.73
C TYR A 66 7.29 -10.24 17.33
N PRO A 67 6.88 -10.61 16.11
CA PRO A 67 5.48 -10.56 15.73
C PRO A 67 4.62 -11.46 16.63
N ASP A 68 3.44 -10.98 17.02
CA ASP A 68 2.42 -11.80 17.69
C ASP A 68 1.71 -12.62 16.61
N LYS A 69 1.98 -13.93 16.57
CA LYS A 69 1.53 -14.80 15.48
C LYS A 69 0.01 -14.81 15.30
N GLU A 70 -0.74 -14.98 16.38
CA GLU A 70 -2.19 -15.11 16.34
C GLU A 70 -2.83 -13.80 15.90
N LYS A 71 -2.45 -12.68 16.52
CA LYS A 71 -2.98 -11.36 16.14
C LYS A 71 -2.54 -10.95 14.74
N THR A 72 -1.35 -11.36 14.30
CA THR A 72 -0.89 -11.12 12.93
C THR A 72 -1.71 -11.91 11.93
N GLU A 73 -2.08 -13.15 12.24
CA GLU A 73 -2.97 -13.95 11.40
C GLU A 73 -4.34 -13.28 11.25
N ASP A 74 -4.93 -12.82 12.35
CA ASP A 74 -6.21 -12.09 12.33
C ASP A 74 -6.12 -10.79 11.51
N MET A 75 -5.04 -10.03 11.67
CA MET A 75 -4.78 -8.83 10.87
C MET A 75 -4.68 -9.15 9.38
N ILE A 76 -3.97 -10.22 9.00
CA ILE A 76 -3.87 -10.66 7.60
C ILE A 76 -5.25 -11.04 7.06
N ARG A 77 -6.03 -11.81 7.82
CA ARG A 77 -7.41 -12.18 7.45
C ARG A 77 -8.25 -10.93 7.22
N GLN A 78 -8.15 -9.92 8.09
CA GLN A 78 -8.86 -8.65 7.92
C GLN A 78 -8.46 -7.93 6.62
N ILE A 79 -7.16 -7.83 6.33
CA ILE A 79 -6.64 -7.16 5.11
C ILE A 79 -7.20 -7.81 3.84
N TYR A 80 -7.24 -9.15 3.79
CA TYR A 80 -7.73 -9.88 2.61
C TYR A 80 -9.24 -10.10 2.58
N SER A 81 -9.95 -9.87 3.69
CA SER A 81 -11.42 -9.99 3.76
C SER A 81 -12.15 -8.71 3.34
N VAL A 82 -11.42 -7.64 2.99
CA VAL A 82 -12.01 -6.44 2.38
C VAL A 82 -12.58 -6.84 1.02
N GLN A 83 -13.87 -7.20 0.97
CA GLN A 83 -14.61 -7.34 -0.28
C GLN A 83 -14.70 -5.96 -0.93
N SER A 84 -14.31 -5.89 -2.21
CA SER A 84 -14.64 -4.76 -3.06
C SER A 84 -16.15 -4.78 -3.30
N ASP A 85 -16.88 -3.89 -2.65
CA ASP A 85 -18.23 -3.55 -3.11
C ASP A 85 -18.08 -2.94 -4.51
N GLU A 86 -18.51 -3.70 -5.52
CA GLU A 86 -18.50 -3.38 -6.97
C GLU A 86 -17.16 -3.54 -7.71
N THR A 87 -16.82 -4.79 -8.06
CA THR A 87 -16.05 -5.05 -9.28
C THR A 87 -17.02 -5.00 -10.46
N THR A 88 -17.04 -3.93 -11.25
CA THR A 88 -17.67 -3.99 -12.57
C THR A 88 -16.89 -4.99 -13.43
N GLU A 89 -17.62 -5.96 -14.00
CA GLU A 89 -17.16 -7.16 -14.71
C GLU A 89 -16.28 -6.94 -15.96
N GLU A 90 -15.82 -5.72 -16.28
CA GLU A 90 -15.20 -5.43 -17.58
C GLU A 90 -13.71 -5.81 -17.71
N ALA A 91 -13.09 -6.42 -16.69
CA ALA A 91 -11.65 -6.73 -16.70
C ALA A 91 -11.28 -8.19 -17.02
N VAL A 92 -12.22 -9.03 -17.48
CA VAL A 92 -11.91 -10.39 -17.96
C VAL A 92 -12.49 -10.61 -19.35
N THR A 93 -11.91 -9.97 -20.36
CA THR A 93 -11.95 -10.52 -21.72
C THR A 93 -10.94 -11.67 -21.78
N THR A 94 -11.43 -12.89 -21.69
CA THR A 94 -10.67 -14.10 -22.06
C THR A 94 -10.90 -14.32 -23.54
N ASP A 95 -9.81 -14.27 -24.32
CA ASP A 95 -9.71 -14.85 -25.67
C ASP A 95 -9.74 -16.40 -25.56
#